data_AF-A0A963A6P4-F1
#
_entry.id   AF-A0A963A6P4-F1
#
_cell.length_a   1.000
_cell.length_b   1.000
_cell.length_c   1.000
_cell.angle_alpha   90.00
_cell.angle_beta   90.00
_cell.angle_gamma   90.00
#
_symmetry.space_group_name_H-M   'P 1'
#
loop_
_entity.id
_entity.type
_entity.pdbx_description
1 polymer ?
#
loop_
_entity_poly.entity_id
_entity_poly.type
_entity_poly.pdbx_seq_one_letter_code
_entity_poly.pdbx_strand_id
1 'polypeptide(L)'
;GEIDYINAHGTSTPAGDIQELKAVREAYANRGHTPVIGSTKSLSGHSLGAAGVQEAIYSLLMQQNDFIAASANIETLDPEAEGMPIALQRQDGVDLQRVMSNSFGFGGTNASLVFQKYSG
;
A
#
# COMPACT_ATOMS: atom_id res chain seq x y z
N GLY A 1 -3.32 -15.15 7.23
CA GLY A 1 -3.65 -14.30 8.39
C GLY A 1 -3.94 -12.90 7.91
N GLU A 2 -4.22 -11.99 8.82
CA GLU A 2 -4.47 -10.58 8.48
C GLU A 2 -3.24 -9.93 7.84
N ILE A 3 -3.50 -8.96 6.96
CA ILE A 3 -2.52 -8.09 6.33
C ILE A 3 -2.42 -6.83 7.18
N ASP A 4 -1.22 -6.37 7.50
CA ASP A 4 -1.01 -5.21 8.35
C ASP A 4 -0.83 -3.92 7.52
N TYR A 5 -0.22 -4.05 6.35
CA TYR A 5 0.07 -2.93 5.45
C TYR A 5 -0.08 -3.31 3.97
N ILE A 6 -0.65 -2.41 3.18
CA ILE A 6 -0.74 -2.48 1.71
C ILE A 6 0.11 -1.35 1.11
N ASN A 7 1.15 -1.71 0.36
CA ASN A 7 1.80 -0.82 -0.61
C ASN A 7 0.94 -0.85 -1.89
N ALA A 8 0.12 0.19 -2.04
CA ALA A 8 -0.78 0.34 -3.17
C ALA A 8 0.00 0.53 -4.49
N HIS A 9 -0.65 0.20 -5.60
CA HIS A 9 -0.13 0.58 -6.91
C HIS A 9 -0.08 2.12 -7.02
N GLY A 10 -1.11 2.84 -6.55
CA GLY A 10 -1.11 4.26 -6.21
C GLY A 10 -0.18 5.14 -7.07
N THR A 11 -0.56 5.37 -8.33
CA THR A 11 0.26 6.09 -9.32
C THR A 11 0.00 7.59 -9.36
N SER A 12 -0.75 8.12 -8.39
CA SER A 12 -1.19 9.52 -8.36
C SER A 12 -2.10 9.87 -9.54
N THR A 13 -2.91 8.91 -9.98
CA THR A 13 -3.90 9.13 -11.04
C THR A 13 -5.31 9.16 -10.43
N PRO A 14 -6.14 10.18 -10.73
CA PRO A 14 -7.45 10.32 -10.07
C PRO A 14 -8.34 9.09 -10.21
N ALA A 15 -8.41 8.50 -11.41
CA ALA A 15 -9.22 7.32 -11.65
C ALA A 15 -8.59 6.04 -11.07
N GLY A 16 -7.28 5.86 -11.19
CA GLY A 16 -6.61 4.63 -10.74
C GLY A 16 -6.64 4.48 -9.22
N ASP A 17 -6.28 5.53 -8.50
CA ASP A 17 -6.11 5.50 -7.05
C ASP A 17 -7.46 5.24 -6.34
N ILE A 18 -8.54 5.91 -6.77
CA ILE A 18 -9.88 5.70 -6.20
C ILE A 18 -10.43 4.30 -6.52
N GLN A 19 -10.18 3.76 -7.72
CA GLN A 19 -10.61 2.41 -8.05
C GLN A 19 -9.86 1.36 -7.22
N GLU A 20 -8.56 1.54 -7.00
CA GLU A 20 -7.78 0.67 -6.12
C GLU A 20 -8.33 0.71 -4.68
N LEU A 21 -8.62 1.90 -4.14
CA LEU A 21 -9.18 2.04 -2.80
C LEU A 21 -10.58 1.42 -2.67
N LYS A 22 -11.43 1.53 -3.71
CA LYS A 22 -12.74 0.86 -3.76
C LYS A 22 -12.59 -0.65 -3.72
N ALA A 23 -11.66 -1.20 -4.50
CA ALA A 23 -11.37 -2.64 -4.49
C ALA A 23 -10.87 -3.12 -3.12
N VAL A 24 -10.00 -2.36 -2.45
CA VAL A 24 -9.57 -2.67 -1.07
C VAL A 24 -10.75 -2.60 -0.11
N ARG A 25 -11.58 -1.55 -0.17
CA ARG A 25 -12.76 -1.40 0.70
C ARG A 25 -13.71 -2.60 0.55
N GLU A 26 -13.97 -3.04 -0.68
CA GLU A 26 -14.81 -4.20 -0.96
C GLU A 26 -14.19 -5.50 -0.43
N ALA A 27 -12.91 -5.74 -0.69
CA ALA A 27 -12.19 -6.93 -0.24
C ALA A 27 -12.16 -7.08 1.29
N TYR A 28 -12.21 -5.97 2.03
CA TYR A 28 -12.12 -5.93 3.49
C TYR A 28 -13.45 -5.59 4.21
N ALA A 29 -14.55 -5.35 3.50
CA ALA A 29 -15.82 -4.82 4.06
C ALA A 29 -16.38 -5.58 5.28
N ASN A 30 -16.15 -6.89 5.37
CA ASN A 30 -16.67 -7.76 6.44
C ASN A 30 -15.56 -8.36 7.33
N ARG A 31 -14.33 -7.83 7.27
CA ARG A 31 -13.20 -8.37 8.02
C ARG A 31 -12.99 -7.71 9.39
N GLY A 32 -13.69 -6.62 9.68
CA GLY A 32 -13.56 -5.86 10.93
C GLY A 32 -12.27 -5.05 11.05
N HIS A 33 -11.34 -5.20 10.10
CA HIS A 33 -10.09 -4.48 10.00
C HIS A 33 -9.74 -4.24 8.52
N THR A 34 -9.29 -3.03 8.20
CA THR A 34 -8.70 -2.68 6.91
C THR A 34 -7.22 -2.35 7.15
N PRO A 35 -6.27 -2.96 6.41
CA PRO A 35 -4.84 -2.70 6.60
C PRO A 35 -4.50 -1.24 6.34
N VAL A 36 -3.42 -0.74 6.95
CA VAL A 36 -2.91 0.60 6.62
C VAL A 36 -2.47 0.62 5.15
N ILE A 37 -2.76 1.71 4.43
CA ILE A 37 -2.48 1.84 3.00
C ILE A 37 -1.52 3.00 2.75
N GLY A 38 -0.51 2.78 1.92
CA GLY A 38 0.37 3.84 1.44
C GLY A 38 0.86 3.58 0.01
N SER A 39 1.36 4.61 -0.66
CA SER A 39 2.07 4.44 -1.93
C SER A 39 3.49 4.98 -1.82
N THR A 40 4.46 4.09 -1.99
CA THR A 40 5.88 4.46 -2.05
C THR A 40 6.23 5.32 -3.28
N LYS A 41 5.39 5.28 -4.33
CA LYS A 41 5.55 6.11 -5.54
C LYS A 41 5.41 7.61 -5.28
N SER A 42 4.74 7.99 -4.19
CA SER A 42 4.68 9.38 -3.73
C SER A 42 6.09 9.98 -3.50
N LEU A 43 7.08 9.15 -3.15
CA LEU A 43 8.47 9.55 -2.98
C LEU A 43 9.36 9.10 -4.15
N SER A 44 9.16 7.89 -4.67
CA SER A 44 10.05 7.29 -5.67
C SER A 44 9.71 7.62 -7.11
N GLY A 45 8.52 8.17 -7.38
CA GLY A 45 7.93 8.19 -8.71
C GLY A 45 7.60 6.79 -9.23
N HIS A 46 7.19 6.70 -10.51
CA HIS A 46 6.82 5.44 -11.14
C HIS A 46 7.91 4.93 -12.11
N SER A 47 8.71 3.97 -11.64
CA SER A 47 9.86 3.40 -12.36
C SER A 47 9.51 2.29 -13.38
N LEU A 48 8.26 2.27 -13.87
CA LEU A 48 7.76 1.30 -14.84
C LEU A 48 8.02 -0.15 -14.41
N GLY A 49 8.76 -0.94 -15.21
CA GLY A 49 9.04 -2.36 -14.94
C GLY A 49 9.79 -2.61 -13.63
N ALA A 50 10.46 -1.61 -13.05
CA ALA A 50 11.14 -1.75 -11.77
C ALA A 50 10.22 -1.49 -10.56
N ALA A 51 9.02 -0.96 -10.76
CA ALA A 51 8.15 -0.50 -9.66
C ALA A 51 7.81 -1.64 -8.69
N GLY A 52 7.38 -2.79 -9.20
CA GLY A 52 6.98 -3.92 -8.35
C GLY A 52 8.10 -4.47 -7.47
N VAL A 53 9.34 -4.57 -8.00
CA VAL A 53 10.47 -5.07 -7.18
C VAL A 53 10.92 -4.02 -6.16
N GLN A 54 10.87 -2.74 -6.50
CA GLN A 54 11.20 -1.66 -5.57
C GLN A 54 10.17 -1.57 -4.44
N GLU A 55 8.88 -1.64 -4.76
CA GLU A 55 7.80 -1.69 -3.76
C GLU A 55 7.94 -2.88 -2.81
N ALA A 56 8.29 -4.07 -3.33
CA ALA A 56 8.58 -5.23 -2.51
C ALA A 56 9.75 -4.96 -1.55
N ILE A 57 10.87 -4.42 -2.05
CA ILE A 57 12.03 -4.07 -1.23
C ILE A 57 11.64 -3.05 -0.15
N TYR A 58 10.92 -1.98 -0.50
CA TYR A 58 10.50 -0.97 0.47
C TYR A 58 9.57 -1.54 1.54
N SER A 59 8.65 -2.43 1.16
CA SER A 59 7.73 -3.09 2.10
C SER A 59 8.47 -4.00 3.07
N LEU A 60 9.47 -4.74 2.57
CA LEU A 60 10.34 -5.57 3.41
C LEU A 60 11.22 -4.73 4.35
N LEU A 61 11.73 -3.58 3.88
CA LEU A 61 12.50 -2.66 4.73
C LEU A 61 11.63 -2.04 5.83
N MET A 62 10.39 -1.65 5.51
CA MET A 62 9.40 -1.20 6.50
C MET A 62 9.11 -2.28 7.54
N GLN A 63 8.89 -3.52 7.09
CA GLN A 63 8.69 -4.68 7.97
C GLN A 63 9.91 -5.03 8.82
N GLN A 64 11.12 -4.91 8.28
CA GLN A 64 12.36 -5.21 8.99
C GLN A 64 12.67 -4.18 10.08
N ASN A 65 12.29 -2.92 9.86
CA ASN A 65 12.64 -1.80 10.73
C ASN A 65 11.43 -1.27 11.52
N ASP A 66 10.35 -2.05 11.58
CA ASP A 66 9.15 -1.79 12.39
C ASP A 66 8.56 -0.38 12.20
N PHE A 67 8.41 0.06 10.94
CA PHE A 67 7.79 1.36 10.62
C PHE A 67 6.96 1.31 9.34
N ILE A 68 6.04 2.26 9.17
CA ILE A 68 5.32 2.53 7.93
C ILE A 68 5.69 3.94 7.46
N ALA A 69 6.16 4.07 6.22
CA ALA A 69 6.43 5.37 5.61
C ALA A 69 5.13 6.15 5.33
N ALA A 70 5.19 7.48 5.41
CA ALA A 70 4.07 8.30 4.99
C ALA A 70 3.83 8.17 3.48
N SER A 71 2.56 8.11 3.07
CA SER A 71 2.15 8.39 1.70
C SER A 71 2.28 9.90 1.48
N ALA A 72 3.41 10.30 0.90
CA ALA A 72 3.84 11.69 0.83
C ALA A 72 2.97 12.53 -0.12
N ASN A 73 3.12 13.85 -0.01
CA ASN A 73 2.50 14.85 -0.89
C ASN A 73 0.97 14.90 -0.87
N ILE A 74 0.34 14.40 0.20
CA ILE A 74 -1.10 14.56 0.45
C ILE A 74 -1.30 15.77 1.34
N GLU A 75 -1.58 16.93 0.75
CA GLU A 75 -1.96 18.15 1.49
C GLU A 75 -3.46 18.17 1.80
N THR A 76 -4.27 17.62 0.89
CA THR A 76 -5.72 17.47 1.03
C THR A 76 -6.09 16.08 0.55
N LEU A 77 -6.75 15.30 1.42
CA LEU A 77 -7.20 13.96 1.07
C LEU A 77 -8.38 14.05 0.10
N ASP A 78 -8.43 13.15 -0.87
CA ASP A 78 -9.58 13.02 -1.76
C ASP A 78 -10.84 12.63 -0.95
N PRO A 79 -11.99 13.30 -1.13
CA PRO A 79 -13.24 12.94 -0.44
C PRO A 79 -13.66 11.47 -0.62
N GLU A 80 -13.36 10.84 -1.76
CA GLU A 80 -13.68 9.42 -1.99
C GLU A 80 -12.75 8.46 -1.22
N ALA A 81 -11.59 8.95 -0.76
CA ALA A 81 -10.67 8.21 0.10
C ALA A 81 -11.00 8.35 1.59
N GLU A 82 -11.99 9.17 1.97
CA GLU A 82 -12.41 9.33 3.36
C GLU A 82 -12.77 7.99 4.01
N GLY A 83 -12.35 7.83 5.27
CA GLY A 83 -12.51 6.61 6.05
C GLY A 83 -11.60 5.45 5.65
N MET A 84 -10.73 5.60 4.65
CA MET A 84 -9.66 4.63 4.40
C MET A 84 -8.46 4.93 5.32
N PRO A 85 -7.77 3.89 5.85
CA PRO A 85 -6.61 4.06 6.74
C PRO A 85 -5.34 4.41 5.95
N ILE A 86 -5.33 5.57 5.30
CA ILE A 86 -4.16 6.06 4.56
C ILE A 86 -3.07 6.50 5.53
N ALA A 87 -1.82 6.09 5.29
CA ALA A 87 -0.66 6.49 6.07
C ALA A 87 -0.27 7.95 5.79
N LEU A 88 -1.06 8.93 6.27
CA LEU A 88 -0.79 10.36 6.06
C LEU A 88 0.48 10.85 6.78
N GLN A 89 0.92 10.13 7.81
CA GLN A 89 2.14 10.38 8.56
C GLN A 89 2.91 9.08 8.73
N ARG A 90 4.23 9.19 8.94
CA ARG A 90 5.07 8.04 9.28
C ARG A 90 4.59 7.45 10.61
N GLN A 91 4.54 6.12 10.68
CA GLN A 91 4.18 5.38 11.90
C GLN A 91 5.40 4.56 12.33
N ASP A 92 5.87 4.76 13.56
CA ASP A 92 7.04 4.06 14.12
C ASP A 92 6.62 3.01 15.15
N GLY A 93 7.46 1.99 15.34
CA GLY A 93 7.22 0.92 16.32
C GLY A 93 6.06 -0.01 15.95
N VAL A 94 5.78 -0.16 14.66
CA VAL A 94 4.70 -1.01 14.14
C VAL A 94 5.28 -2.37 13.75
N ASP A 95 4.86 -3.43 14.44
CA ASP A 95 5.27 -4.79 14.10
C ASP A 95 4.46 -5.34 12.93
N LEU A 96 5.01 -5.22 11.72
CA LEU A 96 4.38 -5.70 10.48
C LEU A 96 4.65 -7.20 10.30
N GLN A 97 3.65 -8.04 10.49
CA GLN A 97 3.73 -9.49 10.28
C GLN A 97 3.51 -9.89 8.82
N ARG A 98 2.57 -9.23 8.13
CA ARG A 98 2.27 -9.45 6.71
C ARG A 98 2.06 -8.14 5.97
N VAL A 99 2.78 -7.98 4.88
CA VAL A 99 2.68 -6.82 3.98
C VAL A 99 2.27 -7.28 2.59
N MET A 100 1.45 -6.49 1.92
CA MET A 100 0.97 -6.73 0.56
C MET A 100 1.44 -5.62 -0.37
N SER A 101 1.83 -5.96 -1.60
CA SER A 101 2.19 -5.00 -2.64
C SER A 101 1.34 -5.22 -3.88
N ASN A 102 0.67 -4.17 -4.34
CA ASN A 102 -0.12 -4.16 -5.56
C ASN A 102 0.64 -3.49 -6.70
N SER A 103 0.61 -4.10 -7.89
CA SER A 103 1.22 -3.55 -9.09
C SER A 103 0.35 -3.87 -10.31
N PHE A 104 -0.21 -2.82 -10.93
CA PHE A 104 -1.17 -2.93 -12.03
C PHE A 104 -0.60 -2.28 -13.29
N GLY A 105 -0.54 -3.04 -14.38
CA GLY A 105 0.05 -2.60 -15.63
C GLY A 105 -1.00 -2.18 -16.66
N PHE A 106 -0.57 -1.40 -17.66
CA PHE A 106 -1.37 -1.17 -18.86
C PHE A 106 -1.78 -2.50 -19.51
N GLY A 107 -2.94 -2.50 -20.17
CA GLY A 107 -3.52 -3.73 -20.73
C GLY A 107 -4.25 -4.62 -19.71
N GLY A 108 -4.39 -4.16 -18.46
CA GLY A 108 -5.22 -4.83 -17.45
C GLY A 108 -4.55 -6.02 -16.75
N THR A 109 -3.23 -6.14 -16.85
CA THR A 109 -2.48 -7.17 -16.10
C THR A 109 -2.24 -6.70 -14.68
N ASN A 110 -2.74 -7.46 -13.71
CA ASN A 110 -2.68 -7.13 -12.29
C ASN A 110 -1.85 -8.17 -11.53
N ALA A 111 -0.97 -7.73 -10.65
CA ALA A 111 -0.21 -8.59 -9.76
C ALA A 111 -0.28 -8.08 -8.31
N SER A 112 -0.43 -9.01 -7.37
CA SER A 112 -0.35 -8.75 -5.94
C SER A 112 0.55 -9.77 -5.29
N LEU A 113 1.50 -9.30 -4.47
CA LEU A 113 2.40 -10.16 -3.69
C LEU A 113 2.14 -9.93 -2.21
N VAL A 114 2.18 -11.01 -1.42
CA VAL A 114 2.11 -10.96 0.05
C VAL A 114 3.40 -11.54 0.61
N PHE A 115 4.01 -10.80 1.54
CA PHE A 115 5.21 -11.20 2.25
C PHE A 115 4.88 -11.38 3.73
N GLN A 116 5.46 -12.40 4.36
CA GLN A 116 5.30 -12.67 5.78
C GLN A 116 6.66 -12.69 6.47
N LYS A 117 6.74 -12.06 7.64
CA LYS A 117 7.92 -12.12 8.53
C LYS A 117 8.16 -13.58 8.90
N TYR A 118 9.36 -14.09 8.62
CA TYR A 118 9.69 -15.49 8.91
C TYR A 118 9.80 -15.70 10.42
N SER A 119 9.07 -16.69 10.95
CA SER A 119 8.96 -16.96 12.39
C SER A 119 9.35 -18.38 12.79
N GLY A 120 9.94 -19.16 11.88
CA GLY A 120 10.14 -20.60 12.06
C GLY A 120 9.03 -21.41 11.42
#